data_AF-A0A946QAA5-F1
#
_entry.id   AF-A0A946QAA5-F1
#
_cell.length_a   1.000
_cell.length_b   1.000
_cell.length_c   1.000
_cell.angle_alpha   90.00
_cell.angle_beta   90.00
_cell.angle_gamma   90.00
#
_symmetry.space_group_name_H-M   'P 1'
#
loop_
_entity.id
_entity.type
_entity.pdbx_description
1 polymer ?
#
loop_
_entity_poly.entity_id
_entity_poly.type
_entity_poly.pdbx_seq_one_letter_code
_entity_poly.pdbx_strand_id
1 'polypeptide(L)'
;DDFTDQFKQHPELLEQLAKVTTIYAQQGEIPTATPLELKSFPGHTAAAMALLFALLEDWDQADALFQVAIKAAPNLTGQFYETWGLQAYSQNRITRAAELFNQAIESDFVKRKTTFHFFLAGTAHMLADETTAIHHAKLAAELGAANPRLSSRLPWVLYRSGNYEEAERLYVELVDKFGQQTSNPAVAEVVQESKMILSNICQHLGKHEAAVEWLEQVLDDDPQHIGTLNDLGYLWADQNKHLARAKNMLEAAVHAQPENKSYRDSLGWVYYRLGDFQRAKIELEKAAAGDSADGVILDHLGDTFQQLGNVERARELWKQAIDQFDPERDAKLQKTTQDKLDKPTTMK
;
A
#
# COMPACT_ATOMS: atom_id res chain seq x y z
N ASP A 1 -14.83 18.42 -36.15
CA ASP A 1 -16.22 18.72 -36.53
C ASP A 1 -17.25 17.64 -36.16
N ASP A 2 -16.87 16.47 -35.66
CA ASP A 2 -17.83 15.41 -35.28
C ASP A 2 -17.78 15.01 -33.78
N PHE A 3 -17.35 15.92 -32.90
CA PHE A 3 -17.45 15.70 -31.45
C PHE A 3 -18.84 16.09 -30.91
N THR A 4 -19.49 17.08 -31.52
CA THR A 4 -20.76 17.65 -31.04
C THR A 4 -21.96 16.71 -31.22
N ASP A 5 -21.93 15.83 -32.23
CA ASP A 5 -23.05 14.91 -32.51
C ASP A 5 -23.04 13.65 -31.64
N GLN A 6 -21.87 13.21 -31.15
CA GLN A 6 -21.78 12.14 -30.13
C GLN A 6 -22.35 12.59 -28.78
N PHE A 7 -22.12 13.84 -28.35
CA PHE A 7 -22.69 14.37 -27.10
C PHE A 7 -24.21 14.56 -27.13
N LYS A 8 -24.81 14.75 -28.31
CA LYS A 8 -26.27 14.80 -28.45
C LYS A 8 -26.93 13.44 -28.23
N GLN A 9 -26.19 12.35 -28.42
CA GLN A 9 -26.69 10.97 -28.27
C GLN A 9 -26.47 10.42 -26.85
N HIS A 10 -25.67 11.10 -26.03
CA HIS A 10 -25.23 10.66 -24.69
C HIS A 10 -25.39 11.79 -23.65
N PRO A 11 -26.62 12.17 -23.28
CA PRO A 11 -26.89 13.27 -22.34
C PRO A 11 -26.28 13.05 -20.93
N GLU A 12 -26.02 11.81 -20.54
CA GLU A 12 -25.30 11.43 -19.33
C GLU A 12 -23.84 11.93 -19.33
N LEU A 13 -23.18 11.98 -20.49
CA LEU A 13 -21.82 12.51 -20.61
C LEU A 13 -21.79 14.02 -20.42
N LEU A 14 -22.84 14.74 -20.85
CA LEU A 14 -22.99 16.18 -20.60
C LEU A 14 -23.21 16.47 -19.11
N GLU A 15 -23.99 15.61 -18.43
CA GLU A 15 -24.18 15.72 -16.98
C GLU A 15 -22.89 15.42 -16.19
N GLN A 16 -22.10 14.45 -16.66
CA GLN A 16 -20.78 14.17 -16.10
C GLN A 16 -19.78 15.30 -16.38
N LEU A 17 -19.76 15.85 -17.60
CA LEU A 17 -18.95 17.02 -17.94
C LEU A 17 -19.31 18.24 -17.09
N ALA A 18 -20.61 18.48 -16.87
CA ALA A 18 -21.12 19.55 -16.02
C ALA A 18 -20.74 19.36 -14.55
N LYS A 19 -20.78 18.13 -14.04
CA LYS A 19 -20.31 17.79 -12.68
C LYS A 19 -18.80 18.02 -12.53
N VAL A 20 -18.00 17.58 -13.51
CA VAL A 20 -16.54 17.79 -13.52
C VAL A 20 -16.22 19.28 -13.59
N THR A 21 -16.84 20.06 -14.49
CA THR A 21 -16.63 21.52 -14.55
C THR A 21 -17.06 22.23 -13.27
N THR A 22 -18.13 21.78 -12.60
CA THR A 22 -18.58 22.34 -11.31
C THR A 22 -17.59 22.06 -10.17
N ILE A 23 -16.99 20.87 -10.13
CA ILE A 23 -15.97 20.50 -9.14
C ILE A 23 -14.69 21.34 -9.34
N TYR A 24 -14.27 21.53 -10.59
CA TYR A 24 -13.12 22.39 -10.91
C TYR A 24 -13.40 23.89 -10.68
N ALA A 25 -14.66 24.33 -10.82
CA ALA A 25 -15.09 25.69 -10.50
C ALA A 25 -14.91 26.06 -9.03
N GLN A 26 -15.14 25.09 -8.14
CA GLN A 26 -15.10 25.28 -6.70
C GLN A 26 -13.66 25.34 -6.15
N GLN A 27 -12.65 24.90 -6.91
CA GLN A 27 -11.25 24.89 -6.50
C GLN A 27 -10.46 26.15 -6.88
N GLY A 28 -11.13 27.25 -7.23
CA GLY A 28 -10.62 28.57 -6.86
C GLY A 28 -10.43 29.62 -7.94
N GLU A 29 -11.18 29.60 -9.05
CA GLU A 29 -11.51 30.81 -9.84
C GLU A 29 -12.50 30.45 -10.98
N ILE A 30 -13.81 30.64 -10.80
CA ILE A 30 -14.76 30.75 -11.94
C ILE A 30 -15.74 31.91 -11.72
N PRO A 31 -16.02 32.73 -12.76
CA PRO A 31 -16.84 33.93 -12.67
C PRO A 31 -18.32 33.63 -12.40
N THR A 32 -18.95 34.58 -11.70
CA THR A 32 -20.36 34.61 -11.34
C THR A 32 -21.30 34.61 -12.56
N ALA A 33 -22.23 33.65 -12.57
CA ALA A 33 -23.62 33.75 -13.07
C ALA A 33 -23.89 34.15 -14.54
N THR A 34 -23.19 33.57 -15.51
CA THR A 34 -23.64 33.53 -16.92
C THR A 34 -23.52 32.11 -17.52
N PRO A 35 -24.33 31.73 -18.51
CA PRO A 35 -24.20 30.43 -19.19
C PRO A 35 -22.77 30.28 -19.72
N LEU A 36 -22.11 29.20 -19.30
CA LEU A 36 -20.70 28.92 -19.62
C LEU A 36 -20.56 28.71 -21.14
N GLU A 37 -19.94 29.63 -21.85
CA GLU A 37 -19.54 29.38 -23.24
C GLU A 37 -18.31 28.48 -23.23
N LEU A 38 -18.45 27.21 -23.64
CA LEU A 38 -17.36 26.22 -23.84
C LEU A 38 -16.13 26.77 -24.60
N LYS A 39 -16.28 27.88 -25.34
CA LYS A 39 -15.21 28.58 -26.05
C LYS A 39 -14.15 29.20 -25.14
N SER A 40 -14.44 29.51 -23.88
CA SER A 40 -13.51 30.24 -22.99
C SER A 40 -12.53 29.35 -22.21
N PHE A 41 -12.67 28.02 -22.27
CA PHE A 41 -11.74 27.07 -21.61
C PHE A 41 -11.43 25.82 -22.47
N PRO A 42 -10.77 25.97 -23.64
CA PRO A 42 -10.49 24.82 -24.51
C PRO A 42 -9.61 23.76 -23.83
N GLY A 43 -8.65 24.17 -22.99
CA GLY A 43 -7.73 23.27 -22.31
C GLY A 43 -8.39 22.39 -21.24
N HIS A 44 -9.13 22.99 -20.30
CA HIS A 44 -9.81 22.25 -19.23
C HIS A 44 -10.95 21.38 -19.75
N THR A 45 -11.68 21.85 -20.76
CA THR A 45 -12.72 21.04 -21.42
C THR A 45 -12.10 19.80 -22.07
N ALA A 46 -10.98 19.95 -22.79
CA ALA A 46 -10.28 18.82 -23.40
C ALA A 46 -9.76 17.84 -22.34
N ALA A 47 -9.18 18.33 -21.23
CA ALA A 47 -8.74 17.47 -20.13
C ALA A 47 -9.90 16.74 -19.44
N ALA A 48 -11.04 17.40 -19.23
CA ALA A 48 -12.23 16.77 -18.66
C ALA A 48 -12.78 15.66 -19.58
N MET A 49 -12.83 15.90 -20.89
CA MET A 49 -13.19 14.87 -21.86
C MET A 49 -12.19 13.71 -21.86
N ALA A 50 -10.89 14.01 -21.77
CA ALA A 50 -9.85 12.99 -21.69
C ALA A 50 -10.05 12.04 -20.50
N LEU A 51 -10.42 12.58 -19.34
CA LEU A 51 -10.74 11.80 -18.14
C LEU A 51 -11.96 10.89 -18.34
N LEU A 52 -12.99 11.35 -19.05
CA LEU A 52 -14.15 10.51 -19.38
C LEU A 52 -13.76 9.35 -20.28
N PHE A 53 -12.96 9.59 -21.33
CA PHE A 53 -12.46 8.51 -22.18
C PHE A 53 -11.55 7.54 -21.41
N ALA A 54 -10.74 8.02 -20.46
CA ALA A 54 -9.94 7.17 -19.59
C ALA A 54 -10.80 6.28 -18.67
N LEU A 55 -11.96 6.76 -18.21
CA LEU A 55 -12.93 5.95 -17.45
C LEU A 55 -13.60 4.88 -18.32
N LEU A 56 -13.73 5.13 -19.62
CA LEU A 56 -14.23 4.17 -20.61
C LEU A 56 -13.11 3.26 -21.17
N GLU A 57 -11.89 3.36 -20.62
CA GLU A 57 -10.69 2.65 -21.08
C GLU A 57 -10.29 2.93 -22.55
N ASP A 58 -10.81 4.00 -23.15
CA ASP A 58 -10.40 4.49 -24.47
C ASP A 58 -9.19 5.43 -24.32
N TRP A 59 -8.04 4.81 -24.13
CA TRP A 59 -6.81 5.50 -23.81
C TRP A 59 -6.23 6.30 -24.97
N ASP A 60 -6.47 5.90 -26.22
CA ASP A 60 -5.99 6.63 -27.38
C ASP A 60 -6.70 7.98 -27.49
N GLN A 61 -8.02 8.01 -27.23
CA GLN A 61 -8.79 9.27 -27.18
C GLN A 61 -8.40 10.12 -25.98
N ALA A 62 -8.22 9.51 -24.80
CA ALA A 62 -7.76 10.21 -23.62
C ALA A 62 -6.42 10.91 -23.88
N ASP A 63 -5.47 10.19 -24.48
CA ASP A 63 -4.14 10.70 -24.80
C ASP A 63 -4.20 11.85 -25.80
N ALA A 64 -4.98 11.71 -26.88
CA ALA A 64 -5.18 12.77 -27.87
C ALA A 64 -5.77 14.04 -27.25
N LEU A 65 -6.76 13.89 -26.36
CA LEU A 65 -7.43 15.02 -25.71
C LEU A 65 -6.56 15.71 -24.66
N PHE A 66 -5.72 14.98 -23.91
CA PHE A 66 -4.73 15.61 -23.04
C PHE A 66 -3.68 16.39 -23.84
N GLN A 67 -3.27 15.91 -25.02
CA GLN A 67 -2.39 16.68 -25.91
C GLN A 67 -3.06 17.96 -26.43
N VAL A 68 -4.36 17.92 -26.73
CA VAL A 68 -5.15 19.12 -27.04
C VAL A 68 -5.17 20.07 -25.83
N ALA A 69 -5.36 19.55 -24.62
CA ALA A 69 -5.38 20.34 -23.40
C ALA A 69 -4.06 21.11 -23.19
N ILE A 70 -2.94 20.40 -23.31
CA ILE A 70 -1.58 20.97 -23.18
C ILE A 70 -1.33 22.05 -24.24
N LYS A 71 -1.71 21.80 -25.50
CA LYS A 71 -1.57 22.79 -26.59
C LYS A 71 -2.44 24.03 -26.37
N ALA A 72 -3.65 23.85 -25.84
CA ALA A 72 -4.60 24.93 -25.61
C ALA A 72 -4.26 25.80 -24.39
N ALA A 73 -3.59 25.24 -23.37
CA ALA A 73 -3.13 25.99 -22.21
C ALA A 73 -1.72 25.55 -21.77
N PRO A 74 -0.66 25.99 -22.48
CA PRO A 74 0.71 25.59 -22.19
C PRO A 74 1.19 25.98 -20.78
N ASN A 75 0.64 27.04 -20.18
CA ASN A 75 0.91 27.45 -18.80
C ASN A 75 0.38 26.45 -17.76
N LEU A 76 -0.55 25.57 -18.14
CA LEU A 76 -1.14 24.53 -17.29
C LEU A 76 -0.60 23.13 -17.58
N THR A 77 0.40 23.01 -18.46
CA THR A 77 1.02 21.73 -18.87
C THR A 77 1.31 20.81 -17.69
N GLY A 78 1.87 21.35 -16.60
CA GLY A 78 2.13 20.58 -15.38
C GLY A 78 0.88 19.97 -14.76
N GLN A 79 -0.21 20.72 -14.67
CA GLN A 79 -1.46 20.23 -14.09
C GLN A 79 -2.08 19.13 -14.96
N PHE A 80 -1.98 19.24 -16.28
CA PHE A 80 -2.49 18.21 -17.19
C PHE A 80 -1.68 16.91 -17.11
N TYR A 81 -0.35 16.99 -17.10
CA TYR A 81 0.48 15.80 -16.91
C TYR A 81 0.30 15.15 -15.53
N GLU A 82 0.14 15.95 -14.48
CA GLU A 82 -0.16 15.46 -13.13
C GLU A 82 -1.48 14.69 -13.12
N THR A 83 -2.55 15.30 -13.64
CA THR A 83 -3.88 14.69 -13.71
C THR A 83 -3.88 13.41 -14.54
N TRP A 84 -3.26 13.44 -15.71
CA TRP A 84 -3.23 12.30 -16.64
C TRP A 84 -2.36 11.16 -16.13
N GLY A 85 -1.17 11.47 -15.59
CA GLY A 85 -0.28 10.47 -15.01
C GLY A 85 -0.89 9.80 -13.78
N LEU A 86 -1.58 10.55 -12.92
CA LEU A 86 -2.32 10.00 -11.78
C LEU A 86 -3.47 9.08 -12.21
N GLN A 87 -4.21 9.46 -13.25
CA GLN A 87 -5.27 8.61 -13.81
C GLN A 87 -4.72 7.30 -14.37
N ALA A 88 -3.59 7.34 -15.08
CA ALA A 88 -2.92 6.14 -15.56
C ALA A 88 -2.43 5.27 -14.39
N TYR A 89 -1.87 5.89 -13.34
CA TYR A 89 -1.40 5.22 -12.13
C TYR A 89 -2.54 4.52 -11.39
N SER A 90 -3.67 5.20 -11.16
CA SER A 90 -4.83 4.63 -10.46
C SER A 90 -5.49 3.47 -11.22
N GLN A 91 -5.37 3.45 -12.55
CA GLN A 91 -5.82 2.35 -13.41
C GLN A 91 -4.75 1.27 -13.61
N ASN A 92 -3.72 1.25 -12.76
CA ASN A 92 -2.62 0.28 -12.77
C ASN A 92 -1.83 0.23 -14.10
N ARG A 93 -1.85 1.31 -14.90
CA ARG A 93 -1.06 1.44 -16.15
C ARG A 93 0.29 2.05 -15.83
N ILE A 94 1.10 1.31 -15.06
CA ILE A 94 2.33 1.81 -14.41
C ILE A 94 3.36 2.33 -15.41
N THR A 95 3.61 1.62 -16.52
CA THR A 95 4.53 2.06 -17.57
C THR A 95 4.08 3.39 -18.17
N ARG A 96 2.78 3.51 -18.46
CA ARG A 96 2.23 4.74 -19.04
C ARG A 96 2.30 5.92 -18.06
N ALA A 97 1.99 5.68 -16.78
CA ALA A 97 2.14 6.70 -15.75
C ALA A 97 3.59 7.20 -15.65
N ALA A 98 4.57 6.29 -15.68
CA ALA A 98 5.99 6.65 -15.67
C ALA A 98 6.39 7.52 -16.87
N GLU A 99 5.95 7.17 -18.08
CA GLU A 99 6.19 7.96 -19.29
C GLU A 99 5.62 9.38 -19.17
N LEU A 100 4.39 9.51 -18.69
CA LEU A 100 3.72 10.81 -18.54
C LEU A 100 4.41 11.69 -17.51
N PHE A 101 4.82 11.12 -16.38
CA PHE A 101 5.56 11.88 -15.38
C PHE A 101 6.97 12.27 -15.86
N ASN A 102 7.64 11.41 -16.63
CA ASN A 102 8.93 11.73 -17.26
C ASN A 102 8.79 12.88 -18.27
N GLN A 103 7.78 12.84 -19.15
CA GLN A 103 7.48 13.93 -20.07
C GLN A 103 7.17 15.24 -19.33
N ALA A 104 6.47 15.15 -18.19
CA ALA A 104 6.20 16.33 -17.37
C ALA A 104 7.51 17.02 -16.97
N ILE A 105 8.46 16.27 -16.39
CA ILE A 105 9.71 16.85 -15.87
C ILE A 105 10.73 17.26 -16.93
N GLU A 106 10.47 17.05 -18.22
CA GLU A 106 11.25 17.69 -19.31
C GLU A 106 11.06 19.22 -19.33
N SER A 107 9.94 19.71 -18.80
CA SER A 107 9.66 21.14 -18.72
C SER A 107 10.30 21.82 -17.50
N ASP A 108 11.02 22.91 -17.75
CA ASP A 108 11.70 23.72 -16.73
C ASP A 108 10.78 24.20 -15.60
N PHE A 109 9.49 24.37 -15.87
CA PHE A 109 8.51 24.87 -14.91
C PHE A 109 8.09 23.81 -13.88
N VAL A 110 8.19 22.53 -14.24
CA VAL A 110 7.61 21.41 -13.48
C VAL A 110 8.64 20.36 -13.08
N LYS A 111 9.85 20.40 -13.64
CA LYS A 111 10.98 19.52 -13.28
C LYS A 111 11.40 19.55 -11.82
N ARG A 112 10.93 20.53 -11.04
CA ARG A 112 11.16 20.64 -9.59
C ARG A 112 9.90 20.41 -8.75
N LYS A 113 8.77 20.05 -9.37
CA LYS A 113 7.56 19.72 -8.60
C LYS A 113 7.76 18.38 -7.90
N THR A 114 7.66 18.41 -6.58
CA THR A 114 7.89 17.26 -5.70
C THR A 114 6.98 16.08 -6.01
N THR A 115 5.73 16.35 -6.37
CA THR A 115 4.71 15.34 -6.68
C THR A 115 5.17 14.41 -7.81
N PHE A 116 5.76 14.94 -8.89
CA PHE A 116 6.22 14.10 -10.00
C PHE A 116 7.37 13.17 -9.58
N HIS A 117 8.34 13.67 -8.82
CA HIS A 117 9.41 12.83 -8.30
C HIS A 117 8.89 11.78 -7.31
N PHE A 118 7.88 12.11 -6.50
CA PHE A 118 7.24 11.15 -5.60
C PHE A 118 6.62 9.97 -6.37
N PHE A 119 5.85 10.27 -7.43
CA PHE A 119 5.21 9.23 -8.25
C PHE A 119 6.20 8.48 -9.14
N LEU A 120 7.17 9.16 -9.76
CA LEU A 120 8.24 8.53 -10.54
C LEU A 120 9.03 7.53 -9.71
N ALA A 121 9.32 7.84 -8.44
CA ALA A 121 9.97 6.90 -7.53
C ALA A 121 9.16 5.61 -7.36
N GLY A 122 7.82 5.71 -7.31
CA GLY A 122 6.94 4.56 -7.21
C GLY A 122 6.78 3.75 -8.46
N THR A 123 6.52 4.41 -9.58
CA THR A 123 6.40 3.72 -10.85
C THR A 123 7.72 3.03 -11.21
N ALA A 124 8.87 3.66 -10.97
CA ALA A 124 10.17 3.06 -11.20
C ALA A 124 10.41 1.81 -10.35
N HIS A 125 10.11 1.86 -9.04
CA HIS A 125 10.21 0.68 -8.17
C HIS A 125 9.29 -0.46 -8.65
N MET A 126 8.04 -0.15 -9.01
CA MET A 126 7.09 -1.14 -9.54
C MET A 126 7.54 -1.75 -10.88
N LEU A 127 8.36 -1.04 -11.64
CA LEU A 127 8.98 -1.51 -12.89
C LEU A 127 10.37 -2.14 -12.67
N ALA A 128 10.76 -2.38 -11.40
CA ALA A 128 12.07 -2.91 -11.00
C ALA A 128 13.27 -2.05 -11.47
N ASP A 129 13.09 -0.75 -11.67
CA ASP A 129 14.16 0.22 -11.91
C ASP A 129 14.53 0.95 -10.61
N GLU A 130 15.33 0.26 -9.79
CA GLU A 130 15.75 0.76 -8.47
C GLU A 130 16.63 2.01 -8.55
N THR A 131 17.39 2.18 -9.63
CA THR A 131 18.27 3.35 -9.79
C THR A 131 17.43 4.61 -9.96
N THR A 132 16.46 4.56 -10.86
CA THR A 132 15.51 5.66 -11.09
C THR A 132 14.61 5.88 -9.87
N ALA A 133 14.18 4.80 -9.20
CA ALA A 133 13.36 4.87 -8.00
C ALA A 133 14.05 5.64 -6.87
N ILE A 134 15.29 5.26 -6.54
CA ILE A 134 16.08 5.92 -5.50
C ILE A 134 16.40 7.37 -5.89
N HIS A 135 16.76 7.64 -7.15
CA HIS A 135 17.04 8.99 -7.64
C HIS A 135 15.87 9.94 -7.40
N HIS A 136 14.67 9.57 -7.85
CA HIS A 136 13.50 10.42 -7.69
C HIS A 136 12.98 10.46 -6.25
N ALA A 137 13.15 9.39 -5.46
CA ALA A 137 12.79 9.40 -4.06
C ALA A 137 13.63 10.41 -3.25
N LYS A 138 14.94 10.51 -3.55
CA LYS A 138 15.83 11.53 -2.97
C LYS A 138 15.36 12.94 -3.33
N LEU A 139 15.09 13.20 -4.62
CA LEU A 139 14.60 14.51 -5.05
C LEU A 139 13.26 14.88 -4.40
N ALA A 140 12.33 13.94 -4.27
CA ALA A 140 11.05 14.16 -3.61
C ALA A 140 11.24 14.54 -2.13
N ALA A 141 12.13 13.83 -1.42
CA ALA A 141 12.44 14.10 -0.01
C ALA A 141 13.18 15.44 0.18
N GLU A 142 14.15 15.76 -0.68
CA GLU A 142 14.93 17.00 -0.61
C GLU A 142 14.08 18.25 -0.87
N LEU A 143 13.29 18.23 -1.97
CA LEU A 143 12.43 19.34 -2.35
C LEU A 143 11.21 19.47 -1.43
N GLY A 144 10.78 18.35 -0.84
CA GLY A 144 9.61 18.23 0.02
C GLY A 144 9.93 18.10 1.51
N ALA A 145 11.10 18.54 1.98
CA ALA A 145 11.62 18.21 3.31
C ALA A 145 10.72 18.62 4.50
N ALA A 146 9.81 19.57 4.32
CA ALA A 146 8.83 19.98 5.33
C ALA A 146 7.55 19.13 5.33
N ASN A 147 7.36 18.27 4.33
CA ASN A 147 6.20 17.40 4.18
C ASN A 147 6.63 15.95 4.53
N PRO A 148 6.01 15.32 5.54
CA PRO A 148 6.40 13.98 5.98
C PRO A 148 6.12 12.92 4.92
N ARG A 149 5.04 13.04 4.13
CA ARG A 149 4.70 12.09 3.05
C ARG A 149 5.75 12.09 1.96
N LEU A 150 6.27 13.27 1.60
CA LEU A 150 7.36 13.36 0.61
C LEU A 150 8.68 12.86 1.18
N SER A 151 8.96 13.19 2.45
CA SER A 151 10.17 12.75 3.16
C SER A 151 10.22 11.24 3.36
N SER A 152 9.07 10.57 3.53
CA SER A 152 9.00 9.11 3.70
C SER A 152 9.28 8.33 2.42
N ARG A 153 9.37 8.99 1.25
CA ARG A 153 9.48 8.29 -0.02
C ARG A 153 10.79 7.52 -0.20
N LEU A 154 11.90 8.12 0.20
CA LEU A 154 13.21 7.48 0.14
C LEU A 154 13.31 6.26 1.06
N PRO A 155 13.03 6.36 2.38
CA PRO A 155 13.03 5.19 3.25
C PRO A 155 12.01 4.14 2.80
N TRP A 156 10.88 4.52 2.19
CA TRP A 156 9.94 3.58 1.60
C TRP A 156 10.56 2.77 0.45
N VAL A 157 11.25 3.41 -0.50
CA VAL A 157 11.92 2.68 -1.59
C VAL A 157 12.96 1.73 -1.00
N LEU A 158 13.82 2.24 -0.12
CA LEU A 158 14.89 1.44 0.48
C LEU A 158 14.37 0.22 1.26
N TYR A 159 13.30 0.39 2.04
CA TYR A 159 12.63 -0.72 2.73
C TYR A 159 12.18 -1.79 1.74
N ARG A 160 11.53 -1.37 0.64
CA ARG A 160 11.00 -2.28 -0.38
C ARG A 160 12.08 -2.96 -1.22
N SER A 161 13.25 -2.33 -1.36
CA SER A 161 14.43 -2.92 -2.01
C SER A 161 15.27 -3.78 -1.06
N GLY A 162 14.84 -3.98 0.20
CA GLY A 162 15.55 -4.78 1.19
C GLY A 162 16.76 -4.10 1.86
N ASN A 163 16.95 -2.79 1.64
CA ASN A 163 18.01 -2.00 2.30
C ASN A 163 17.54 -1.55 3.69
N TYR A 164 17.34 -2.53 4.58
CA TYR A 164 16.68 -2.35 5.87
C TYR A 164 17.42 -1.40 6.82
N GLU A 165 18.76 -1.46 6.87
CA GLU A 165 19.56 -0.64 7.78
C GLU A 165 19.46 0.85 7.46
N GLU A 166 19.54 1.21 6.18
CA GLU A 166 19.42 2.61 5.75
C GLU A 166 17.97 3.09 5.83
N ALA A 167 17.00 2.21 5.53
CA ALA A 167 15.58 2.51 5.69
C ALA A 167 15.23 2.79 7.16
N GLU A 168 15.74 1.98 8.10
CA GLU A 168 15.58 2.18 9.55
C GLU A 168 16.06 3.57 9.95
N ARG A 169 17.31 3.91 9.61
CA ARG A 169 17.92 5.21 9.94
C ARG A 169 17.04 6.37 9.49
N LEU A 170 16.60 6.34 8.23
CA LEU A 170 15.82 7.42 7.63
C LEU A 170 14.38 7.50 8.16
N TYR A 171 13.74 6.37 8.50
CA TYR A 171 12.43 6.41 9.16
C TYR A 171 12.53 6.91 10.60
N VAL A 172 13.58 6.56 11.35
CA VAL A 172 13.82 7.12 12.69
C VAL A 172 13.99 8.64 12.60
N GLU A 173 14.83 9.14 11.69
CA GLU A 173 14.99 10.58 11.46
C GLU A 173 13.67 11.28 11.12
N LEU A 174 12.79 10.62 10.35
CA LEU A 174 11.46 11.13 10.03
C LEU A 174 10.57 11.21 11.28
N VAL A 175 10.50 10.14 12.08
CA VAL A 175 9.70 10.10 13.31
C VAL A 175 10.23 11.13 14.31
N ASP A 176 11.53 11.29 14.47
CA ASP A 176 12.13 12.30 15.36
C ASP A 176 11.76 13.72 14.92
N LYS A 177 11.74 13.97 13.60
CA LYS A 177 11.44 15.29 13.04
C LYS A 177 9.96 15.67 13.15
N PHE A 178 9.05 14.72 12.93
CA PHE A 178 7.61 14.98 12.80
C PHE A 178 6.78 14.48 13.98
N GLY A 179 7.33 13.67 14.88
CA GLY A 179 6.60 12.98 15.96
C GLY A 179 5.96 13.92 16.99
N GLN A 180 6.41 15.17 17.08
CA GLN A 180 5.80 16.19 17.95
C GLN A 180 4.70 17.01 17.26
N GLN A 181 4.47 16.80 15.96
CA GLN A 181 3.53 17.55 15.13
C GLN A 181 2.23 16.77 14.84
N THR A 182 1.90 15.80 15.69
CA THR A 182 0.75 14.88 15.54
C THR A 182 -0.61 15.55 15.72
N SER A 183 -0.66 16.85 16.08
CA SER A 183 -1.90 17.63 16.03
C SER A 183 -2.44 17.81 14.61
N ASN A 184 -1.59 17.67 13.58
CA ASN A 184 -2.01 17.57 12.19
C ASN A 184 -2.29 16.10 11.83
N PRO A 185 -3.53 15.71 11.51
CA PRO A 185 -3.87 14.32 11.21
C PRO A 185 -3.05 13.71 10.07
N ALA A 186 -2.72 14.48 9.02
CA ALA A 186 -1.93 13.99 7.90
C ALA A 186 -0.46 13.74 8.29
N VAL A 187 0.05 14.45 9.29
CA VAL A 187 1.39 14.19 9.84
C VAL A 187 1.34 12.99 10.79
N ALA A 188 0.32 12.92 11.64
CA ALA A 188 0.12 11.80 12.56
C ALA A 188 0.03 10.47 11.82
N GLU A 189 -0.74 10.41 10.73
CA GLU A 189 -0.87 9.23 9.88
C GLU A 189 0.50 8.76 9.34
N VAL A 190 1.30 9.67 8.77
CA VAL A 190 2.62 9.30 8.24
C VAL A 190 3.58 8.85 9.34
N VAL A 191 3.55 9.49 10.52
CA VAL A 191 4.37 9.10 11.67
C VAL A 191 3.96 7.70 12.16
N GLN A 192 2.66 7.45 12.30
CA GLN A 192 2.11 6.16 12.71
C GLN A 192 2.48 5.05 11.72
N GLU A 193 2.27 5.28 10.41
CA GLU A 193 2.71 4.36 9.35
C GLU A 193 4.22 4.09 9.42
N SER A 194 5.03 5.12 9.68
CA SER A 194 6.49 4.99 9.78
C SER A 194 6.90 4.12 10.98
N LYS A 195 6.25 4.26 12.14
CA LYS A 195 6.46 3.39 13.32
C LYS A 195 6.10 1.93 13.01
N MET A 196 5.00 1.69 12.30
CA MET A 196 4.61 0.34 11.86
C MET A 196 5.66 -0.27 10.91
N ILE A 197 6.15 0.51 9.95
CA ILE A 197 7.21 0.04 9.03
C ILE A 197 8.53 -0.19 9.77
N LEU A 198 8.88 0.67 10.73
CA LEU A 198 10.06 0.48 11.59
C LEU A 198 9.98 -0.84 12.36
N SER A 199 8.82 -1.21 12.89
CA SER A 199 8.63 -2.54 13.50
C SER A 199 8.97 -3.67 12.53
N ASN A 200 8.44 -3.61 11.29
CA ASN A 200 8.73 -4.61 10.27
C ASN A 200 10.21 -4.65 9.89
N ILE A 201 10.86 -3.49 9.75
CA ILE A 201 12.30 -3.38 9.51
C ILE A 201 13.10 -4.02 10.65
N CYS A 202 12.77 -3.70 11.90
CA CYS A 202 13.41 -4.29 13.06
C CYS A 202 13.25 -5.81 13.09
N GLN A 203 12.09 -6.35 12.69
CA GLN A 203 11.89 -7.79 12.55
C GLN A 203 12.81 -8.43 11.51
N HIS A 204 12.97 -7.81 10.33
CA HIS A 204 13.93 -8.28 9.31
C HIS A 204 15.38 -8.23 9.79
N LEU A 205 15.72 -7.24 10.62
CA LEU A 205 17.05 -7.08 11.22
C LEU A 205 17.26 -7.95 12.47
N GLY A 206 16.26 -8.71 12.92
CA GLY A 206 16.32 -9.52 14.14
C GLY A 206 16.30 -8.70 15.44
N LYS A 207 15.91 -7.42 15.38
CA LYS A 207 15.79 -6.49 16.52
C LYS A 207 14.40 -6.60 17.15
N HIS A 208 14.08 -7.75 17.73
CA HIS A 208 12.73 -8.09 18.20
C HIS A 208 12.19 -7.14 19.27
N GLU A 209 13.03 -6.71 20.21
CA GLU A 209 12.63 -5.78 21.27
C GLU A 209 12.28 -4.40 20.68
N ALA A 210 13.09 -3.88 19.76
CA ALA A 210 12.83 -2.61 19.09
C ALA A 210 11.55 -2.65 18.24
N ALA A 211 11.26 -3.81 17.61
CA ALA A 211 10.00 -3.98 16.87
C ALA A 211 8.77 -3.83 17.78
N VAL A 212 8.81 -4.45 18.97
CA VAL A 212 7.75 -4.31 19.98
C VAL A 212 7.63 -2.86 20.46
N GLU A 213 8.74 -2.19 20.77
CA GLU A 213 8.73 -0.80 21.24
C GLU A 213 8.06 0.16 20.25
N TRP A 214 8.29 -0.01 18.93
CA TRP A 214 7.62 0.81 17.92
C TRP A 214 6.11 0.60 17.88
N LEU A 215 5.65 -0.65 18.01
CA LEU A 215 4.22 -0.97 18.04
C LEU A 215 3.56 -0.49 19.34
N GLU A 216 4.24 -0.60 20.47
CA GLU A 216 3.74 -0.05 21.74
C GLU A 216 3.56 1.46 21.66
N GLN A 217 4.50 2.19 21.06
CA GLN A 217 4.35 3.63 20.82
C GLN A 217 3.15 3.97 19.92
N VAL A 218 2.78 3.11 18.96
CA VAL A 218 1.56 3.33 18.18
C VAL A 218 0.31 3.14 19.03
N LEU A 219 0.29 2.15 19.94
CA LEU A 219 -0.85 1.94 20.85
C LEU A 219 -0.93 2.98 21.97
N ASP A 220 0.17 3.61 22.34
CA ASP A 220 0.16 4.76 23.26
C ASP A 220 -0.55 5.97 22.63
N ASP A 221 -0.37 6.17 21.33
CA ASP A 221 -1.01 7.24 20.54
C ASP A 221 -2.48 6.88 20.17
N ASP A 222 -2.71 5.64 19.71
CA ASP A 222 -4.00 5.10 19.31
C ASP A 222 -4.20 3.67 19.86
N PRO A 223 -4.79 3.53 21.07
CA PRO A 223 -4.99 2.24 21.73
C PRO A 223 -5.90 1.25 20.97
N GLN A 224 -6.65 1.73 19.97
CA GLN A 224 -7.58 0.90 19.19
C GLN A 224 -7.08 0.69 17.76
N HIS A 225 -5.81 1.01 17.46
CA HIS A 225 -5.26 0.80 16.13
C HIS A 225 -5.23 -0.69 15.77
N ILE A 226 -6.19 -1.10 14.94
CA ILE A 226 -6.49 -2.50 14.64
C ILE A 226 -5.29 -3.26 14.07
N GLY A 227 -4.52 -2.62 13.17
CA GLY A 227 -3.32 -3.22 12.60
C GLY A 227 -2.25 -3.49 13.65
N THR A 228 -2.05 -2.57 14.59
CA THR A 228 -1.04 -2.72 15.66
C THR A 228 -1.48 -3.75 16.70
N LEU A 229 -2.78 -3.82 17.02
CA LEU A 229 -3.32 -4.88 17.86
C LEU A 229 -3.01 -6.26 17.29
N ASN A 230 -3.15 -6.41 15.97
CA ASN A 230 -2.75 -7.63 15.28
C ASN A 230 -1.24 -7.86 15.36
N ASP A 231 -0.45 -6.91 14.88
CA ASP A 231 0.98 -7.11 14.68
C ASP A 231 1.69 -7.35 16.01
N LEU A 232 1.39 -6.55 17.05
CA LEU A 232 1.98 -6.74 18.38
C LEU A 232 1.48 -8.03 19.03
N GLY A 233 0.20 -8.35 18.87
CA GLY A 233 -0.37 -9.62 19.33
C GLY A 233 0.32 -10.83 18.71
N TYR A 234 0.55 -10.79 17.40
CA TYR A 234 1.29 -11.82 16.67
C TYR A 234 2.74 -11.93 17.13
N LEU A 235 3.47 -10.81 17.25
CA LEU A 235 4.86 -10.82 17.73
C LEU A 235 5.00 -11.44 19.13
N TRP A 236 4.09 -11.10 20.03
CA TRP A 236 4.07 -11.70 21.36
C TRP A 236 3.72 -13.19 21.32
N ALA A 237 2.73 -13.58 20.52
CA ALA A 237 2.39 -14.99 20.32
C ALA A 237 3.59 -15.78 19.80
N ASP A 238 4.25 -15.28 18.76
CA ASP A 238 5.40 -15.92 18.13
C ASP A 238 6.59 -16.09 19.10
N GLN A 239 6.80 -15.14 19.99
CA GLN A 239 7.83 -15.19 21.03
C GLN A 239 7.43 -15.94 22.31
N ASN A 240 6.21 -16.48 22.38
CA ASN A 240 5.63 -17.08 23.59
C ASN A 240 5.49 -16.11 24.78
N LYS A 241 5.38 -14.81 24.51
CA LYS A 241 5.30 -13.75 25.52
C LYS A 241 3.86 -13.23 25.60
N HIS A 242 3.47 -12.74 26.78
CA HIS A 242 2.20 -12.03 27.01
C HIS A 242 0.94 -12.68 26.39
N LEU A 243 0.89 -14.02 26.28
CA LEU A 243 -0.10 -14.74 25.47
C LEU A 243 -1.55 -14.35 25.78
N ALA A 244 -1.89 -14.14 27.05
CA ALA A 244 -3.24 -13.72 27.42
C ALA A 244 -3.61 -12.32 26.88
N ARG A 245 -2.66 -11.38 26.89
CA ARG A 245 -2.86 -10.03 26.34
C ARG A 245 -2.88 -10.07 24.81
N ALA A 246 -1.94 -10.79 24.20
CA ALA A 246 -1.91 -11.03 22.76
C ALA A 246 -3.24 -11.60 22.24
N LYS A 247 -3.78 -12.61 22.93
CA LYS A 247 -5.08 -13.22 22.61
C LYS A 247 -6.21 -12.19 22.57
N ASN A 248 -6.31 -11.33 23.58
CA ASN A 248 -7.36 -10.31 23.62
C ASN A 248 -7.20 -9.26 22.50
N MET A 249 -5.97 -8.87 22.18
CA MET A 249 -5.69 -7.93 21.09
C MET A 249 -6.05 -8.54 19.72
N LEU A 250 -5.70 -9.80 19.51
CA LEU A 250 -6.01 -10.55 18.29
C LEU A 250 -7.50 -10.84 18.13
N GLU A 251 -8.21 -11.14 19.23
CA GLU A 251 -9.67 -11.25 19.24
C GLU A 251 -10.32 -9.92 18.81
N ALA A 252 -9.82 -8.78 19.30
CA ALA A 252 -10.30 -7.47 18.90
C ALA A 252 -10.03 -7.18 17.42
N ALA A 253 -8.84 -7.53 16.91
CA ALA A 253 -8.49 -7.34 15.51
C ALA A 253 -9.38 -8.17 14.57
N VAL A 254 -9.59 -9.46 14.87
CA VAL A 254 -10.51 -10.33 14.10
C VAL A 254 -11.96 -9.88 14.24
N HIS A 255 -12.37 -9.36 15.39
CA HIS A 255 -13.72 -8.81 15.55
C HIS A 255 -13.95 -7.59 14.65
N ALA A 256 -12.96 -6.70 14.54
CA ALA A 256 -13.04 -5.52 13.69
C ALA A 256 -12.99 -5.86 12.19
N GLN A 257 -12.21 -6.87 11.81
CA GLN A 257 -12.06 -7.31 10.42
C GLN A 257 -12.17 -8.84 10.31
N PRO A 258 -13.39 -9.40 10.34
CA PRO A 258 -13.58 -10.85 10.36
C PRO A 258 -13.15 -11.52 9.05
N GLU A 259 -13.11 -10.82 7.92
CA GLU A 259 -12.70 -11.44 6.64
C GLU A 259 -11.18 -11.34 6.40
N ASN A 260 -10.44 -10.72 7.32
CA ASN A 260 -9.00 -10.58 7.19
C ASN A 260 -8.29 -11.89 7.58
N LYS A 261 -7.79 -12.61 6.58
CA LYS A 261 -7.12 -13.91 6.76
C LYS A 261 -5.87 -13.84 7.62
N SER A 262 -5.07 -12.78 7.49
CA SER A 262 -3.85 -12.59 8.31
C SER A 262 -4.17 -12.40 9.79
N TYR A 263 -5.28 -11.73 10.10
CA TYR A 263 -5.71 -11.56 11.49
C TYR A 263 -6.23 -12.87 12.08
N ARG A 264 -6.96 -13.66 11.27
CA ARG A 264 -7.39 -15.00 11.68
C ARG A 264 -6.22 -15.95 11.89
N ASP A 265 -5.21 -15.89 11.03
CA ASP A 265 -3.97 -16.65 11.21
C ASP A 265 -3.30 -16.30 12.54
N SER A 266 -3.09 -15.01 12.80
CA SER A 266 -2.48 -14.53 14.04
C SER A 266 -3.28 -14.97 15.28
N LEU A 267 -4.63 -14.90 15.23
CA LEU A 267 -5.50 -15.40 16.31
C LEU A 267 -5.43 -16.93 16.46
N GLY A 268 -5.37 -17.66 15.36
CA GLY A 268 -5.15 -19.10 15.35
C GLY A 268 -3.81 -19.48 15.98
N TRP A 269 -2.76 -18.73 15.65
CA TRP A 269 -1.41 -18.93 16.18
C TRP A 269 -1.37 -18.70 17.68
N VAL A 270 -1.96 -17.63 18.22
CA VAL A 270 -1.97 -17.44 19.68
C VAL A 270 -2.78 -18.53 20.40
N TYR A 271 -3.84 -19.06 19.81
CA TYR A 271 -4.55 -20.21 20.37
C TYR A 271 -3.69 -21.47 20.38
N TYR A 272 -2.93 -21.72 19.32
CA TYR A 272 -1.95 -22.81 19.27
C TYR A 272 -0.93 -22.69 20.40
N ARG A 273 -0.38 -21.48 20.61
CA ARG A 273 0.61 -21.20 21.66
C ARG A 273 0.06 -21.33 23.08
N LEU A 274 -1.24 -21.10 23.25
CA LEU A 274 -1.97 -21.35 24.49
C LEU A 274 -2.35 -22.82 24.71
N GLY A 275 -2.07 -23.71 23.74
CA GLY A 275 -2.45 -25.12 23.77
C GLY A 275 -3.93 -25.37 23.43
N ASP A 276 -4.67 -24.35 23.00
CA ASP A 276 -6.05 -24.50 22.56
C ASP A 276 -6.13 -24.85 21.07
N PHE A 277 -5.69 -26.07 20.76
CA PHE A 277 -5.56 -26.53 19.39
C PHE A 277 -6.90 -26.63 18.64
N GLN A 278 -8.02 -26.79 19.35
CA GLN A 278 -9.34 -26.82 18.73
C GLN A 278 -9.74 -25.43 18.21
N ARG A 279 -9.55 -24.37 19.02
CA ARG A 279 -9.81 -23.00 18.54
C ARG A 279 -8.78 -22.55 17.49
N ALA A 280 -7.52 -22.94 17.65
CA ALA A 280 -6.49 -22.70 16.66
C ALA A 280 -6.91 -23.24 15.28
N LYS A 281 -7.34 -24.50 15.24
CA LYS A 281 -7.80 -25.16 14.01
C LYS A 281 -8.94 -24.38 13.35
N ILE A 282 -9.95 -23.96 14.12
CA ILE A 282 -11.12 -23.25 13.57
C ILE A 282 -10.71 -21.94 12.88
N GLU A 283 -9.84 -21.16 13.51
CA GLU A 283 -9.42 -19.88 12.94
C GLU A 283 -8.44 -20.05 11.77
N LEU A 284 -7.53 -21.02 11.86
CA LEU A 284 -6.59 -21.33 10.78
C LEU A 284 -7.27 -21.96 9.56
N GLU A 285 -8.31 -22.78 9.73
CA GLU A 285 -9.12 -23.30 8.61
C GLU A 285 -9.87 -22.17 7.88
N LYS A 286 -10.37 -21.17 8.62
CA LYS A 286 -10.97 -19.97 8.01
C LYS A 286 -9.92 -19.12 7.30
N ALA A 287 -8.74 -18.95 7.90
CA ALA A 287 -7.64 -18.21 7.31
C ALA A 287 -7.14 -18.87 6.01
N ALA A 288 -7.11 -20.21 5.97
CA ALA A 288 -6.68 -21.01 4.83
C ALA A 288 -7.78 -21.21 3.75
N ALA A 289 -8.97 -20.64 3.92
CA ALA A 289 -10.06 -20.82 2.94
C ALA A 289 -9.72 -20.18 1.59
N GLY A 290 -10.00 -20.88 0.49
CA GLY A 290 -9.76 -20.45 -0.90
C GLY A 290 -8.71 -21.29 -1.63
N ASP A 291 -8.47 -20.97 -2.91
CA ASP A 291 -7.67 -21.83 -3.81
C ASP A 291 -6.14 -21.68 -3.64
N SER A 292 -5.67 -20.59 -3.02
CA SER A 292 -4.26 -20.34 -2.72
C SER A 292 -4.16 -19.71 -1.34
N ALA A 293 -3.95 -20.57 -0.34
CA ALA A 293 -3.67 -20.15 1.03
C ALA A 293 -2.17 -19.82 1.16
N ASP A 294 -1.86 -18.83 1.97
CA ASP A 294 -0.49 -18.46 2.30
C ASP A 294 0.25 -19.61 2.99
N GLY A 295 1.54 -19.78 2.66
CA GLY A 295 2.35 -20.89 3.17
C GLY A 295 2.52 -20.88 4.69
N VAL A 296 2.56 -19.72 5.33
CA VAL A 296 2.67 -19.59 6.79
C VAL A 296 1.40 -20.09 7.47
N ILE A 297 0.23 -19.73 6.92
CA ILE A 297 -1.08 -20.20 7.42
C ILE A 297 -1.17 -21.73 7.34
N LEU A 298 -0.73 -22.30 6.20
CA LEU A 298 -0.71 -23.74 6.00
C LEU A 298 0.26 -24.44 6.98
N ASP A 299 1.43 -23.82 7.25
CA ASP A 299 2.40 -24.33 8.22
C ASP A 299 1.83 -24.34 9.66
N HIS A 300 1.24 -23.23 10.11
CA HIS A 300 0.57 -23.13 11.40
C HIS A 300 -0.59 -24.14 11.53
N LEU A 301 -1.38 -24.32 10.47
CA LEU A 301 -2.47 -25.29 10.46
C LEU A 301 -1.92 -26.73 10.53
N GLY A 302 -0.82 -27.01 9.83
CA GLY A 302 -0.11 -28.28 9.92
C GLY A 302 0.37 -28.59 11.34
N ASP A 303 1.00 -27.61 11.99
CA ASP A 303 1.44 -27.70 13.38
C ASP A 303 0.25 -27.99 14.31
N THR A 304 -0.88 -27.33 14.07
CA THR A 304 -2.11 -27.52 14.84
C THR A 304 -2.69 -28.92 14.66
N PHE A 305 -2.74 -29.46 13.43
CA PHE A 305 -3.22 -30.82 13.18
C PHE A 305 -2.30 -31.88 13.79
N GLN A 306 -0.99 -31.65 13.80
CA GLN A 306 -0.05 -32.52 14.52
C GLN A 306 -0.38 -32.53 16.01
N GLN A 307 -0.63 -31.37 16.62
CA GLN A 307 -1.01 -31.26 18.03
C GLN A 307 -2.38 -31.88 18.36
N LEU A 308 -3.23 -32.07 17.35
CA LEU A 308 -4.50 -32.80 17.47
C LEU A 308 -4.37 -34.30 17.17
N GLY A 309 -3.16 -34.81 16.94
CA GLY A 309 -2.88 -36.21 16.63
C GLY A 309 -3.16 -36.63 15.18
N ASN A 310 -3.53 -35.69 14.30
CA ASN A 310 -3.76 -35.96 12.88
C ASN A 310 -2.49 -35.68 12.05
N VAL A 311 -1.51 -36.56 12.19
CA VAL A 311 -0.19 -36.43 11.56
C VAL A 311 -0.28 -36.47 10.03
N GLU A 312 -1.18 -37.27 9.45
CA GLU A 312 -1.32 -37.34 7.99
C GLU A 312 -1.77 -36.00 7.42
N ARG A 313 -2.78 -35.37 8.03
CA ARG A 313 -3.23 -34.04 7.60
C ARG A 313 -2.15 -32.98 7.79
N ALA A 314 -1.38 -33.04 8.87
CA ALA A 314 -0.25 -32.14 9.09
C ALA A 314 0.78 -32.21 7.96
N ARG A 315 1.14 -33.43 7.54
CA ARG A 315 2.11 -33.65 6.44
C ARG A 315 1.59 -33.15 5.09
N GLU A 316 0.31 -33.29 4.80
CA GLU A 316 -0.29 -32.72 3.60
C GLU A 316 -0.17 -31.19 3.58
N LEU A 317 -0.46 -30.55 4.71
CA LEU A 317 -0.43 -29.09 4.83
C LEU A 317 0.99 -28.53 4.77
N TRP A 318 1.96 -29.14 5.44
CA TRP A 318 3.36 -28.70 5.36
C TRP A 318 3.93 -28.84 3.95
N LYS A 319 3.53 -29.86 3.17
CA LYS A 319 3.90 -29.95 1.76
C LYS A 319 3.31 -28.79 0.95
N GLN A 320 2.02 -28.52 1.14
CA GLN A 320 1.38 -27.38 0.49
C GLN A 320 2.04 -26.06 0.89
N ALA A 321 2.41 -25.89 2.16
CA ALA A 321 3.13 -24.71 2.65
C ALA A 321 4.47 -24.52 1.89
N ILE A 322 5.26 -25.59 1.75
CA ILE A 322 6.51 -25.58 1.00
C ILE A 322 6.31 -25.19 -0.47
N ASP A 323 5.24 -25.66 -1.09
CA ASP A 323 4.91 -25.31 -2.48
C ASP A 323 4.49 -23.83 -2.66
N GLN A 324 4.08 -23.15 -1.58
CA GLN A 324 3.69 -21.74 -1.59
C GLN A 324 4.82 -20.78 -1.19
N PHE A 325 5.86 -21.26 -0.51
CA PHE A 325 6.98 -20.43 -0.09
C PHE A 325 7.85 -19.99 -1.28
N ASP A 326 8.30 -18.73 -1.26
CA ASP A 326 9.29 -18.24 -2.21
C ASP A 326 10.66 -18.82 -1.84
N PRO A 327 11.34 -19.58 -2.74
CA PRO A 327 12.60 -20.25 -2.39
C PRO A 327 13.74 -19.31 -1.99
N GLU A 328 13.73 -18.05 -2.43
CA GLU A 328 14.77 -17.07 -2.13
C GLU A 328 14.45 -16.31 -0.85
N ARG A 329 13.20 -15.87 -0.69
CA ARG A 329 12.76 -15.03 0.44
C ARG A 329 12.45 -15.85 1.69
N ASP A 330 11.90 -17.05 1.52
CA ASP A 330 11.36 -17.87 2.60
C ASP A 330 12.23 -19.11 2.90
N ALA A 331 13.49 -19.12 2.46
CA ALA A 331 14.40 -20.26 2.62
C ALA A 331 14.47 -20.81 4.06
N LYS A 332 14.38 -19.94 5.07
CA LYS A 332 14.34 -20.34 6.49
C LYS A 332 13.03 -21.04 6.85
N LEU A 333 11.89 -20.52 6.41
CA LEU A 333 10.57 -21.12 6.62
C LEU A 333 10.50 -22.47 5.93
N GLN A 334 10.87 -22.52 4.65
CA GLN A 334 10.90 -23.76 3.87
C GLN A 334 11.77 -24.84 4.53
N LYS A 335 12.96 -24.48 5.01
CA LYS A 335 13.83 -25.41 5.75
C LYS A 335 13.19 -25.89 7.05
N THR A 336 12.61 -24.98 7.82
CA THR A 336 11.98 -25.32 9.10
C THR A 336 10.78 -26.24 8.90
N THR A 337 9.94 -25.97 7.90
CA THR A 337 8.79 -26.81 7.54
C THR A 337 9.23 -28.16 6.97
N GLN A 338 10.31 -28.22 6.19
CA GLN A 338 10.88 -29.48 5.71
C GLN A 338 11.40 -30.35 6.87
N ASP A 339 12.05 -29.76 7.87
CA ASP A 339 12.52 -30.47 9.06
C ASP A 339 11.35 -31.14 9.82
N LYS A 340 10.17 -30.49 9.86
CA LYS A 340 8.92 -31.06 10.44
C LYS A 340 8.43 -32.28 9.66
N LEU A 341 8.50 -32.24 8.32
CA LEU A 341 8.10 -33.35 7.44
C LEU A 341 8.99 -34.59 7.57
N ASP A 342 10.29 -34.37 7.76
CA ASP A 342 11.28 -35.43 7.85
C ASP A 342 11.28 -36.12 9.22
N LYS A 343 10.92 -35.38 10.28
CA LYS A 343 10.87 -35.86 11.67
C LYS A 343 9.57 -35.42 12.35
N PRO A 344 8.41 -35.95 11.94
CA PRO A 344 7.17 -35.64 12.64
C PRO A 344 7.32 -36.11 14.09
N THR A 345 7.29 -35.16 15.03
CA THR A 345 7.44 -35.47 16.45
C THR A 345 6.27 -36.36 16.84
N THR A 346 6.55 -37.61 17.20
CA THR A 346 5.55 -38.52 17.76
C THR A 346 5.23 -38.04 19.17
N MET A 347 3.95 -37.76 19.42
CA MET A 347 3.50 -37.48 20.78
C MET A 347 3.81 -38.68 21.68
N LYS A 348 4.35 -38.39 22.86
CA LYS A 348 4.47 -39.37 23.96
C LYS A 348 3.18 -39.46 24.75
#